data_AF-A0A3C1DD49-F1
#
_entry.id   AF-A0A3C1DD49-F1
#
_cell.length_a   1.000
_cell.length_b   1.000
_cell.length_c   1.000
_cell.angle_alpha   90.00
_cell.angle_beta   90.00
_cell.angle_gamma   90.00
#
_symmetry.space_group_name_H-M   'P 1'
#
loop_
_entity.id
_entity.type
_entity.pdbx_description
1 polymer ?
#
loop_
_entity_poly.entity_id
_entity_poly.type
_entity_poly.pdbx_seq_one_letter_code
_entity_poly.pdbx_strand_id
1 'polypeptide(L)'
;MRTPKEYSENLKKGVITEQMLSDCLYSANKRAKNHRDKAREMRESYEFRYGAPGSYFDIHDAEAATCAKRDEYYRMKEILLSVVEPACIHEEVAGYETKEYLDTDLGYEEHVDDFRDVLRYYNWELGREESKGYLKVPTEFRYYLLYEVGGRTFHNPISERAVKDFTTKGLEVVRIDALDTRGCDTKDLISVQFARKVVALVESGAYEYVAD
;
A
#
# COMPACT_ATOMS: atom_id res chain seq x y z
N MET A 1 -25.13 4.89 1.15
CA MET A 1 -24.96 6.18 1.86
C MET A 1 -25.44 7.35 1.01
N ARG A 2 -26.34 8.18 1.56
CA ARG A 2 -26.68 9.49 0.99
C ARG A 2 -25.66 10.49 1.54
N THR A 3 -25.01 11.27 0.68
CA THR A 3 -24.11 12.33 1.12
C THR A 3 -24.85 13.25 2.11
N PRO A 4 -24.27 13.52 3.30
CA PRO A 4 -24.88 14.43 4.27
C PRO A 4 -25.16 15.80 3.65
N LYS A 5 -26.26 16.45 4.07
CA LYS A 5 -26.62 17.78 3.57
C LYS A 5 -25.55 18.81 3.91
N GLU A 6 -25.02 18.73 5.13
CA GLU A 6 -23.97 19.60 5.66
C GLU A 6 -22.74 19.64 4.74
N TYR A 7 -22.32 18.49 4.20
CA TYR A 7 -21.19 18.43 3.28
C TYR A 7 -21.42 19.22 1.99
N SER A 8 -22.66 19.22 1.49
CA SER A 8 -23.01 20.00 0.29
C SER A 8 -23.07 21.50 0.59
N GLU A 9 -23.42 21.89 1.82
CA GLU A 9 -23.42 23.28 2.26
C GLU A 9 -22.00 23.79 2.50
N ASN A 10 -21.15 22.99 3.15
CA ASN A 10 -19.74 23.30 3.37
C ASN A 10 -18.99 23.46 2.05
N LEU A 11 -19.22 22.56 1.09
CA LEU A 11 -18.64 22.66 -0.24
C LEU A 11 -19.02 23.98 -0.95
N LYS A 12 -20.26 24.47 -0.79
CA LYS A 12 -20.68 25.76 -1.36
C LYS A 12 -19.99 26.96 -0.70
N LYS A 13 -19.59 26.82 0.57
CA LYS A 13 -18.84 27.83 1.32
C LYS A 13 -17.33 27.74 1.08
N GLY A 14 -16.86 26.75 0.31
CA GLY A 14 -15.42 26.49 0.13
C GLY A 14 -14.77 25.81 1.34
N VAL A 15 -15.55 25.23 2.25
CA VAL A 15 -15.03 24.59 3.47
C VAL A 15 -14.93 23.07 3.27
N ILE A 16 -13.78 22.51 3.61
CA ILE A 16 -13.53 21.07 3.67
C ILE A 16 -13.29 20.70 5.15
N THR A 17 -14.23 19.99 5.75
CA THR A 17 -14.04 19.47 7.12
C THR A 17 -13.25 18.17 7.11
N GLU A 18 -12.63 17.82 8.23
CA GLU A 18 -11.86 16.59 8.37
C GLU A 18 -12.70 15.34 8.08
N GLN A 19 -13.89 15.23 8.67
CA GLN A 19 -14.76 14.08 8.41
C GLN A 19 -15.19 13.99 6.94
N MET A 20 -15.43 15.13 6.29
CA MET A 20 -15.74 15.20 4.86
C MET A 20 -14.56 14.72 4.01
N LEU A 21 -13.34 15.13 4.36
CA LEU A 21 -12.11 14.70 3.71
C LEU A 21 -11.89 13.20 3.90
N SER A 22 -12.01 12.69 5.13
CA SER A 22 -11.88 11.27 5.47
C SER A 22 -12.85 10.39 4.69
N ASP A 23 -14.11 10.80 4.55
CA ASP A 23 -15.12 10.06 3.78
C ASP A 23 -14.83 10.07 2.28
N CYS A 24 -14.33 11.18 1.74
CA CYS A 24 -13.90 11.26 0.35
C CYS A 24 -12.67 10.37 0.08
N LEU A 25 -11.67 10.42 0.96
CA LEU A 25 -10.47 9.58 0.90
C LEU A 25 -10.81 8.10 0.97
N TYR A 26 -11.65 7.71 1.93
CA TYR A 26 -12.10 6.32 2.11
C TYR A 26 -12.82 5.82 0.85
N SER A 27 -13.70 6.64 0.31
CA SER A 27 -14.47 6.39 -0.91
C SER A 27 -13.60 6.20 -2.15
N ALA A 28 -12.62 7.08 -2.38
CA ALA A 28 -11.66 6.96 -3.48
C ALA A 28 -10.77 5.72 -3.31
N ASN A 29 -10.18 5.53 -2.13
CA ASN A 29 -9.28 4.41 -1.83
C ASN A 29 -9.96 3.04 -2.01
N LYS A 30 -11.20 2.88 -1.53
CA LYS A 30 -11.93 1.62 -1.67
C LYS A 30 -12.34 1.33 -3.11
N ARG A 31 -12.70 2.34 -3.89
CA ARG A 31 -12.98 2.17 -5.33
C ARG A 31 -11.72 1.86 -6.14
N ALA A 32 -10.60 2.50 -5.84
CA ALA A 32 -9.31 2.16 -6.44
C ALA A 32 -8.98 0.68 -6.20
N LYS A 33 -9.14 0.20 -4.95
CA LYS A 33 -8.91 -1.20 -4.58
C LYS A 33 -9.88 -2.15 -5.28
N ASN A 34 -11.16 -1.80 -5.41
CA ASN A 34 -12.12 -2.63 -6.18
C ASN A 34 -11.70 -2.78 -7.65
N HIS A 35 -11.23 -1.71 -8.29
CA HIS A 35 -10.72 -1.80 -9.66
C HIS A 35 -9.42 -2.60 -9.74
N ARG A 36 -8.50 -2.43 -8.79
CA ARG A 36 -7.28 -3.25 -8.68
C ARG A 36 -7.61 -4.73 -8.53
N ASP A 37 -8.53 -5.07 -7.63
CA ASP A 37 -8.93 -6.44 -7.34
C ASP A 37 -9.62 -7.07 -8.57
N LYS A 38 -10.51 -6.32 -9.23
CA LYS A 38 -11.14 -6.74 -10.49
C LYS A 38 -10.14 -6.99 -11.63
N ALA A 39 -9.13 -6.13 -11.79
CA ALA A 39 -8.09 -6.32 -12.79
C ALA A 39 -7.28 -7.60 -12.52
N ARG A 40 -6.99 -7.89 -11.25
CA ARG A 40 -6.33 -9.15 -10.86
C ARG A 40 -7.21 -10.37 -11.16
N GLU A 41 -8.49 -10.34 -10.79
CA GLU A 41 -9.45 -11.41 -11.08
C GLU A 41 -9.55 -11.71 -12.59
N MET A 42 -9.53 -10.68 -13.44
CA MET A 42 -9.53 -10.85 -14.90
C MET A 42 -8.30 -11.63 -15.39
N ARG A 43 -7.11 -11.27 -14.92
CA ARG A 43 -5.86 -11.95 -15.29
C ARG A 43 -5.84 -13.40 -14.81
N GLU A 44 -6.16 -13.61 -13.53
CA GLU A 44 -6.20 -14.96 -12.92
C GLU A 44 -7.22 -15.88 -13.62
N SER A 45 -8.40 -15.36 -13.95
CA SER A 45 -9.43 -16.13 -14.67
C SER A 45 -8.96 -16.59 -16.06
N TYR A 46 -8.15 -15.80 -16.74
CA TYR A 46 -7.61 -16.13 -18.06
C TYR A 46 -6.49 -17.16 -17.96
N GLU A 47 -5.54 -16.96 -17.04
CA GLU A 47 -4.47 -17.93 -16.79
C GLU A 47 -5.03 -19.31 -16.42
N PHE A 48 -6.06 -19.34 -15.57
CA PHE A 48 -6.77 -20.58 -15.24
C PHE A 48 -7.41 -21.24 -16.47
N ARG A 49 -7.99 -20.45 -17.38
CA ARG A 49 -8.69 -20.96 -18.57
C ARG A 49 -7.74 -21.54 -19.63
N TYR A 50 -6.54 -20.97 -19.77
CA TYR A 50 -5.60 -21.32 -20.84
C TYR A 50 -4.36 -22.08 -20.36
N GLY A 51 -4.22 -22.30 -19.04
CA GLY A 51 -3.23 -23.23 -18.47
C GLY A 51 -1.78 -22.79 -18.57
N ALA A 52 -1.51 -21.53 -18.93
CA ALA A 52 -0.17 -20.97 -19.06
C ALA A 52 -0.10 -19.60 -18.37
N PRO A 53 0.77 -19.41 -17.36
CA PRO A 53 1.04 -18.11 -16.77
C PRO A 53 1.46 -17.11 -17.86
N GLY A 54 0.90 -15.91 -17.85
CA GLY A 54 1.20 -14.89 -18.86
C GLY A 54 0.55 -15.09 -20.24
N SER A 55 -0.37 -16.06 -20.41
CA SER A 55 -1.16 -16.19 -21.65
C SER A 55 -2.31 -15.17 -21.77
N TYR A 56 -2.32 -14.16 -20.89
CA TYR A 56 -3.34 -13.14 -20.87
C TYR A 56 -3.18 -12.19 -22.07
N PHE A 57 -4.24 -12.06 -22.86
CA PHE A 57 -4.38 -11.00 -23.85
C PHE A 57 -5.55 -10.12 -23.41
N ASP A 58 -5.34 -8.81 -23.30
CA ASP A 58 -6.40 -7.84 -22.97
C ASP A 58 -7.33 -7.64 -24.19
N ILE A 59 -8.10 -8.68 -24.49
CA ILE A 59 -9.05 -8.63 -25.60
C ILE A 59 -10.11 -7.60 -25.23
N HIS A 60 -10.23 -6.55 -26.06
CA HIS A 60 -11.16 -5.42 -25.90
C HIS A 60 -10.79 -4.39 -24.81
N ASP A 61 -9.51 -4.28 -24.41
CA ASP A 61 -9.00 -3.24 -23.50
C ASP A 61 -9.75 -3.16 -22.15
N ALA A 62 -10.32 -4.28 -21.70
CA ALA A 62 -11.19 -4.33 -20.53
C ALA A 62 -10.39 -4.20 -19.22
N GLU A 63 -9.20 -4.80 -19.16
CA GLU A 63 -8.27 -4.59 -18.06
C GLU A 63 -7.71 -3.18 -18.11
N ALA A 64 -7.27 -2.70 -19.28
CA ALA A 64 -6.77 -1.34 -19.45
C ALA A 64 -7.78 -0.30 -18.96
N ALA A 65 -9.06 -0.43 -19.30
CA ALA A 65 -10.13 0.44 -18.81
C ALA A 65 -10.33 0.35 -17.28
N THR A 66 -10.13 -0.84 -16.71
CA THR A 66 -10.21 -1.07 -15.25
C THR A 66 -9.01 -0.45 -14.53
N CYS A 67 -7.81 -0.58 -15.09
CA CYS A 67 -6.58 0.06 -14.62
C CYS A 67 -6.66 1.59 -14.71
N ALA A 68 -7.20 2.13 -15.82
CA ALA A 68 -7.40 3.57 -15.95
C ALA A 68 -8.33 4.14 -14.85
N LYS A 69 -9.41 3.44 -14.52
CA LYS A 69 -10.30 3.82 -13.40
C LYS A 69 -9.61 3.70 -12.05
N ARG A 70 -8.82 2.65 -11.83
CA ARG A 70 -8.00 2.50 -10.62
C ARG A 70 -7.09 3.72 -10.44
N ASP A 71 -6.40 4.12 -11.50
CA ASP A 71 -5.45 5.23 -11.49
C ASP A 71 -6.14 6.58 -11.31
N GLU A 72 -7.35 6.76 -11.88
CA GLU A 72 -8.19 7.93 -11.61
C GLU A 72 -8.48 8.06 -10.10
N TYR A 73 -8.91 6.99 -9.44
CA TYR A 73 -9.22 7.03 -8.02
C TYR A 73 -7.98 7.19 -7.13
N TYR A 74 -6.83 6.62 -7.51
CA TYR A 74 -5.59 6.88 -6.80
C TYR A 74 -5.13 8.33 -6.95
N ARG A 75 -5.27 8.92 -8.14
CA ARG A 75 -5.00 10.36 -8.35
C ARG A 75 -5.92 11.24 -7.49
N MET A 76 -7.22 10.93 -7.45
CA MET A 76 -8.16 11.64 -6.56
C MET A 76 -7.71 11.56 -5.10
N LYS A 77 -7.28 10.38 -4.65
CA LYS A 77 -6.77 10.19 -3.29
C LYS A 77 -5.50 11.01 -3.04
N GLU A 78 -4.54 11.03 -3.96
CA GLU A 78 -3.32 11.85 -3.83
C GLU A 78 -3.64 13.34 -3.70
N ILE A 79 -4.56 13.86 -4.52
CA ILE A 79 -4.99 15.26 -4.43
C ILE A 79 -5.65 15.54 -3.08
N LEU A 80 -6.56 14.67 -2.63
CA LEU A 80 -7.20 14.83 -1.32
C LEU A 80 -6.19 14.77 -0.17
N LEU A 81 -5.18 13.89 -0.25
CA LEU A 81 -4.12 13.80 0.76
C LEU A 81 -3.21 15.03 0.78
N SER A 82 -3.12 15.81 -0.31
CA SER A 82 -2.31 17.04 -0.33
C SER A 82 -2.84 18.15 0.60
N VAL A 83 -4.06 17.99 1.13
CA VAL A 83 -4.68 18.91 2.11
C VAL A 83 -4.07 18.74 3.50
N VAL A 84 -3.49 17.57 3.80
CA VAL A 84 -3.00 17.20 5.13
C VAL A 84 -1.54 16.76 5.07
N GLU A 85 -0.82 16.96 6.16
CA GLU A 85 0.55 16.46 6.28
C GLU A 85 0.54 14.97 6.71
N PRO A 86 1.52 14.17 6.24
CA PRO A 86 1.68 12.79 6.70
C PRO A 86 2.16 12.74 8.16
N ALA A 87 1.71 11.73 8.90
CA ALA A 87 2.09 11.49 10.29
C ALA A 87 3.50 10.88 10.41
N CYS A 88 3.81 9.87 9.59
CA CYS A 88 5.11 9.22 9.56
C CYS A 88 5.33 8.46 8.24
N ILE A 89 6.50 7.85 8.10
CA ILE A 89 6.83 6.93 7.01
C ILE A 89 6.70 5.51 7.54
N HIS A 90 5.92 4.68 6.86
CA HIS A 90 5.88 3.25 7.11
C HIS A 90 6.86 2.52 6.19
N GLU A 91 7.69 1.67 6.78
CA GLU A 91 8.58 0.73 6.08
C GLU A 91 8.01 -0.70 6.20
N GLU A 92 7.54 -1.25 5.10
CA GLU A 92 7.08 -2.64 4.99
C GLU A 92 8.22 -3.53 4.49
N VAL A 93 8.46 -4.67 5.15
CA VAL A 93 9.34 -5.71 4.62
C VAL A 93 8.61 -6.48 3.50
N ALA A 94 9.03 -6.26 2.27
CA ALA A 94 8.38 -6.80 1.08
C ALA A 94 9.00 -8.10 0.57
N GLY A 95 10.23 -8.42 0.98
CA GLY A 95 10.97 -9.56 0.50
C GLY A 95 12.06 -9.99 1.46
N TYR A 96 12.39 -11.28 1.37
CA TYR A 96 13.41 -11.89 2.20
C TYR A 96 14.29 -12.79 1.35
N GLU A 97 15.58 -12.77 1.67
CA GLU A 97 16.51 -13.80 1.21
C GLU A 97 16.80 -14.78 2.34
N THR A 98 17.09 -16.02 1.96
CA THR A 98 17.61 -17.00 2.91
C THR A 98 19.12 -16.97 2.81
N LYS A 99 19.78 -16.55 3.89
CA LYS A 99 21.23 -16.71 4.04
C LYS A 99 21.51 -18.02 4.74
N GLU A 100 22.54 -18.69 4.25
CA GLU A 100 22.98 -19.98 4.76
C GLU A 100 24.30 -19.78 5.51
N TYR A 101 24.43 -20.42 6.67
CA TYR A 101 25.65 -20.43 7.46
C TYR A 101 26.02 -21.87 7.78
N LEU A 102 27.21 -22.30 7.40
CA LEU A 102 27.81 -23.54 7.91
C LEU A 102 28.32 -23.31 9.33
N ASP A 103 28.35 -24.36 10.15
CA ASP A 103 28.92 -24.31 11.50
C ASP A 103 30.38 -23.86 11.54
N THR A 104 31.11 -23.97 10.43
CA THR A 104 32.45 -23.44 10.27
C THR A 104 32.52 -21.97 9.82
N ASP A 105 31.41 -21.36 9.42
CA ASP A 105 31.41 -19.97 8.96
C ASP A 105 31.55 -19.00 10.14
N LEU A 106 32.35 -17.95 9.93
CA LEU A 106 32.44 -16.83 10.87
C LEU A 106 31.05 -16.16 10.99
N GLY A 107 30.49 -16.17 12.19
CA GLY A 107 29.16 -15.62 12.48
C GLY A 107 28.06 -16.68 12.65
N TYR A 108 28.34 -17.97 12.51
CA TYR A 108 27.34 -19.02 12.76
C TYR A 108 26.80 -18.97 14.20
N GLU A 109 27.69 -18.91 15.19
CA GLU A 109 27.31 -18.87 16.62
C GLU A 109 26.52 -17.61 16.98
N GLU A 110 26.75 -16.49 16.29
CA GLU A 110 26.04 -15.22 16.52
C GLU A 110 24.57 -15.29 16.09
N HIS A 111 24.24 -16.17 15.13
CA HIS A 111 22.91 -16.30 14.55
C HIS A 111 22.18 -17.57 14.98
N VAL A 112 22.75 -18.36 15.90
CA VAL A 112 22.23 -19.68 16.26
C VAL A 112 20.79 -19.62 16.79
N ASP A 113 20.48 -18.58 17.57
CA ASP A 113 19.15 -18.36 18.15
C ASP A 113 18.15 -17.75 17.15
N ASP A 114 18.65 -17.19 16.05
CA ASP A 114 17.86 -16.52 15.00
C ASP A 114 17.60 -17.42 13.79
N PHE A 115 18.26 -18.58 13.70
CA PHE A 115 18.05 -19.51 12.59
C PHE A 115 16.61 -19.99 12.55
N ARG A 116 16.01 -19.85 11.38
CA ARG A 116 14.67 -20.38 11.10
C ARG A 116 14.68 -21.91 11.15
N ASP A 117 15.70 -22.49 10.52
CA ASP A 117 15.88 -23.93 10.38
C ASP A 117 17.38 -24.25 10.49
N VAL A 118 17.70 -25.44 11.02
CA VAL A 118 19.07 -25.97 11.07
C VAL A 118 19.06 -27.39 10.52
N LEU A 119 19.83 -27.62 9.46
CA LEU A 119 20.05 -28.93 8.86
C LEU A 119 21.36 -29.51 9.37
N ARG A 120 21.37 -30.78 9.78
CA ARG A 120 22.61 -31.51 10.11
C ARG A 120 22.81 -32.65 9.13
N TYR A 121 24.02 -32.80 8.63
CA TYR A 121 24.35 -33.85 7.66
C TYR A 121 25.80 -34.30 7.81
N TYR A 122 26.10 -35.51 7.35
CA TYR A 122 27.47 -36.01 7.31
C TYR A 122 28.13 -35.63 5.98
N ASN A 123 29.21 -34.86 6.05
CA ASN A 123 30.04 -34.52 4.90
C ASN A 123 31.05 -35.65 4.64
N TRP A 124 30.76 -36.49 3.64
CA TRP A 124 31.59 -37.65 3.30
C TRP A 124 32.97 -37.29 2.74
N GLU A 125 33.13 -36.11 2.12
CA GLU A 125 34.42 -35.66 1.58
C GLU A 125 35.37 -35.23 2.70
N LEU A 126 34.84 -34.56 3.72
CA LEU A 126 35.60 -34.10 4.89
C LEU A 126 35.61 -35.12 6.03
N GLY A 127 34.77 -36.17 5.96
CA GLY A 127 34.67 -37.22 6.96
C GLY A 127 34.17 -36.75 8.33
N ARG A 128 33.24 -35.78 8.36
CA ARG A 128 32.69 -35.20 9.61
C ARG A 128 31.22 -34.83 9.50
N GLU A 129 30.54 -34.69 10.64
CA GLU A 129 29.21 -34.07 10.71
C GLU A 129 29.33 -32.55 10.58
N GLU A 130 28.43 -31.94 9.83
CA GLU A 130 28.31 -30.49 9.66
C GLU A 130 26.87 -30.06 9.91
N SER A 131 26.72 -28.86 10.46
CA SER A 131 25.43 -28.17 10.61
C SER A 131 25.34 -26.97 9.69
N LYS A 132 24.16 -26.73 9.14
CA LYS A 132 23.83 -25.61 8.26
C LYS A 132 22.60 -24.89 8.78
N GLY A 133 22.78 -23.64 9.22
CA GLY A 133 21.73 -22.75 9.68
C GLY A 133 21.19 -21.91 8.53
N TYR A 134 19.88 -21.65 8.57
CA TYR A 134 19.18 -20.83 7.57
C TYR A 134 18.57 -19.61 8.25
N LEU A 135 19.08 -18.43 7.91
CA LEU A 135 18.60 -17.14 8.42
C LEU A 135 17.76 -16.44 7.35
N LYS A 136 16.56 -15.98 7.75
CA LYS A 136 15.68 -15.22 6.87
C LYS A 136 15.96 -13.72 7.03
N VAL A 137 16.60 -13.10 6.03
CA VAL A 137 17.05 -11.71 6.10
C VAL A 137 16.14 -10.83 5.23
N PRO A 138 15.55 -9.75 5.77
CA PRO A 138 14.85 -8.74 4.98
C PRO A 138 15.80 -8.12 3.94
N THR A 139 15.39 -8.13 2.67
CA THR A 139 16.20 -7.57 1.57
C THR A 139 15.46 -6.58 0.71
N GLU A 140 14.13 -6.68 0.67
CA GLU A 140 13.29 -5.74 -0.08
C GLU A 140 12.37 -4.98 0.88
N PHE A 141 12.31 -3.67 0.69
CA PHE A 141 11.51 -2.78 1.50
C PHE A 141 10.59 -1.94 0.61
N ARG A 142 9.38 -1.67 1.10
CA ARG A 142 8.43 -0.72 0.50
C ARG A 142 8.12 0.38 1.49
N TYR A 143 8.02 1.60 0.99
CA TYR A 143 7.83 2.77 1.82
C TYR A 143 6.52 3.46 1.51
N TYR A 144 5.86 3.96 2.55
CA TYR A 144 4.57 4.62 2.45
C TYR A 144 4.51 5.83 3.37
N LEU A 145 3.93 6.93 2.91
CA LEU A 145 3.47 8.01 3.79
C LEU A 145 2.17 7.57 4.47
N LEU A 146 2.15 7.60 5.80
CA LEU A 146 0.94 7.40 6.60
C LEU A 146 0.24 8.74 6.79
N TYR A 147 -1.07 8.76 6.58
CA TYR A 147 -1.94 9.88 6.90
C TYR A 147 -3.05 9.42 7.82
N GLU A 148 -3.36 10.22 8.85
CA GLU A 148 -4.46 9.99 9.77
C GLU A 148 -5.49 11.10 9.58
N VAL A 149 -6.70 10.74 9.16
CA VAL A 149 -7.77 11.71 8.86
C VAL A 149 -9.12 11.14 9.28
N GLY A 150 -9.83 11.83 10.17
CA GLY A 150 -11.17 11.46 10.64
C GLY A 150 -11.22 10.05 11.22
N GLY A 151 -10.23 9.71 12.06
CA GLY A 151 -10.10 8.40 12.70
C GLY A 151 -9.78 7.23 11.74
N ARG A 152 -9.34 7.50 10.52
CA ARG A 152 -8.93 6.49 9.52
C ARG A 152 -7.49 6.73 9.06
N THR A 153 -6.82 5.64 8.68
CA THR A 153 -5.45 5.67 8.16
C THR A 153 -5.41 5.48 6.65
N PHE A 154 -4.51 6.19 5.98
CA PHE A 154 -4.27 6.09 4.55
C PHE A 154 -2.79 6.00 4.24
N HIS A 155 -2.41 5.13 3.31
CA HIS A 155 -1.01 4.95 2.88
C HIS A 155 -0.81 5.44 1.47
N ASN A 156 0.19 6.27 1.22
CA ASN A 156 0.60 6.63 -0.13
C ASN A 156 2.01 6.09 -0.42
N PRO A 157 2.21 5.22 -1.43
CA PRO A 157 3.54 4.67 -1.73
C PRO A 157 4.53 5.77 -2.10
N ILE A 158 5.76 5.65 -1.60
CA ILE A 158 6.88 6.52 -1.98
C ILE A 158 8.10 5.69 -2.38
N SER A 159 8.95 6.28 -3.22
CA SER A 159 10.24 5.66 -3.54
C SER A 159 11.20 5.76 -2.37
N GLU A 160 12.12 4.81 -2.26
CA GLU A 160 13.22 4.86 -1.27
C GLU A 160 14.03 6.16 -1.36
N ARG A 161 14.21 6.71 -2.57
CA ARG A 161 14.88 8.00 -2.77
C ARG A 161 14.15 9.14 -2.05
N ALA A 162 12.83 9.15 -2.09
CA ALA A 162 12.00 10.17 -1.47
C ALA A 162 11.97 10.07 0.07
N VAL A 163 12.29 8.91 0.65
CA VAL A 163 12.35 8.74 2.12
C VAL A 163 13.32 9.74 2.76
N LYS A 164 14.46 10.01 2.12
CA LYS A 164 15.44 11.00 2.60
C LYS A 164 14.85 12.41 2.66
N ASP A 165 14.04 12.78 1.68
CA ASP A 165 13.42 14.11 1.61
C ASP A 165 12.37 14.31 2.70
N PHE A 166 11.70 13.26 3.15
CA PHE A 166 10.72 13.33 4.24
C PHE A 166 11.36 13.21 5.62
N THR A 167 12.36 12.35 5.78
CA THR A 167 13.12 12.24 7.05
C THR A 167 13.87 13.52 7.38
N THR A 168 14.42 14.23 6.38
CA THR A 168 15.02 15.57 6.57
C THR A 168 14.01 16.64 7.01
N LYS A 169 12.71 16.45 6.72
CA LYS A 169 11.62 17.28 7.23
C LYS A 169 11.14 16.86 8.62
N GLY A 170 11.75 15.83 9.22
CA GLY A 170 11.46 15.37 10.58
C GLY A 170 10.45 14.22 10.68
N LEU A 171 10.05 13.59 9.57
CA LEU A 171 9.19 12.40 9.64
C LEU A 171 9.97 11.18 10.13
N GLU A 172 9.42 10.47 11.11
CA GLU A 172 9.95 9.21 11.61
C GLU A 172 9.68 8.06 10.62
N VAL A 173 10.62 7.11 10.53
CA VAL A 173 10.44 5.83 9.82
C VAL A 173 10.03 4.76 10.83
N VAL A 174 8.81 4.26 10.70
CA VAL A 174 8.24 3.20 11.54
C VAL A 174 8.16 1.92 10.73
N ARG A 175 8.84 0.86 11.19
CA ARG A 175 8.75 -0.45 10.57
C ARG A 175 7.41 -1.10 10.90
N ILE A 176 6.77 -1.65 9.89
CA ILE A 176 5.49 -2.35 9.99
C ILE A 176 5.56 -3.73 9.34
N ASP A 177 4.61 -4.57 9.71
CA ASP A 177 4.32 -5.81 9.00
C ASP A 177 3.67 -5.54 7.63
N ALA A 178 3.20 -6.61 6.97
CA ALA A 178 2.57 -6.53 5.67
C ALA A 178 1.24 -5.75 5.68
N LEU A 179 1.03 -4.91 4.66
CA LEU A 179 -0.23 -4.20 4.43
C LEU A 179 -1.20 -5.06 3.59
N ASP A 180 -2.02 -5.91 4.23
CA ASP A 180 -3.16 -6.53 3.53
C ASP A 180 -4.35 -5.57 3.51
N THR A 181 -4.65 -5.01 2.33
CA THR A 181 -5.84 -4.19 2.16
C THR A 181 -6.62 -4.57 0.91
N ARG A 182 -7.93 -4.72 1.07
CA ARG A 182 -8.87 -5.08 0.00
C ARG A 182 -9.91 -4.00 -0.26
N GLY A 183 -10.56 -4.13 -1.41
CA GLY A 183 -11.79 -3.43 -1.74
C GLY A 183 -12.92 -3.62 -0.72
N CYS A 184 -14.04 -2.94 -0.92
CA CYS A 184 -15.26 -3.16 -0.14
C CYS A 184 -16.52 -2.87 -0.97
N ASP A 185 -17.69 -3.28 -0.46
CA ASP A 185 -18.96 -2.84 -1.04
C ASP A 185 -19.01 -1.31 -1.04
N THR A 186 -19.42 -0.75 -2.17
CA THR A 186 -19.42 0.70 -2.42
C THR A 186 -20.74 1.37 -2.06
N LYS A 187 -21.78 0.60 -1.75
CA LYS A 187 -23.14 1.12 -1.46
C LYS A 187 -23.14 2.16 -0.35
N ASP A 188 -22.28 2.01 0.64
CA ASP A 188 -22.19 2.88 1.81
C ASP A 188 -21.07 3.90 1.76
N LEU A 189 -20.40 4.02 0.62
CA LEU A 189 -19.41 5.06 0.39
C LEU A 189 -20.09 6.36 -0.07
N ILE A 190 -19.48 7.50 0.25
CA ILE A 190 -19.91 8.78 -0.30
C ILE A 190 -19.90 8.74 -1.84
N SER A 191 -20.79 9.53 -2.45
CA SER A 191 -20.91 9.60 -3.91
C SER A 191 -19.58 10.01 -4.57
N VAL A 192 -19.21 9.32 -5.66
CA VAL A 192 -18.05 9.68 -6.49
C VAL A 192 -18.19 11.08 -7.06
N GLN A 193 -19.42 11.48 -7.43
CA GLN A 193 -19.67 12.82 -7.95
C GLN A 193 -19.39 13.89 -6.89
N PHE A 194 -19.70 13.60 -5.62
CA PHE A 194 -19.36 14.50 -4.53
C PHE A 194 -17.84 14.57 -4.33
N ALA A 195 -17.17 13.41 -4.22
CA ALA A 195 -15.72 13.36 -4.05
C ALA A 195 -14.97 14.11 -5.17
N ARG A 196 -15.40 13.99 -6.43
CA ARG A 196 -14.85 14.74 -7.56
C ARG A 196 -15.00 16.26 -7.41
N LYS A 197 -16.09 16.74 -6.81
CA LYS A 197 -16.24 18.18 -6.52
C LYS A 197 -15.30 18.66 -5.43
N VAL A 198 -15.04 17.83 -4.42
CA VAL A 198 -14.02 18.13 -3.39
C VAL A 198 -12.64 18.19 -4.01
N VAL A 199 -12.29 17.23 -4.87
CA VAL A 199 -11.03 17.24 -5.63
C VAL A 199 -10.89 18.52 -6.44
N ALA A 200 -11.90 18.90 -7.22
CA ALA A 200 -11.87 20.13 -8.01
C ALA A 200 -11.72 21.39 -7.14
N LEU A 201 -12.31 21.40 -5.95
CA LEU A 201 -12.16 22.49 -4.99
C LEU A 201 -10.72 22.56 -4.44
N VAL A 202 -10.12 21.41 -4.10
CA VAL A 202 -8.71 21.34 -3.67
C VAL A 202 -7.77 21.83 -4.78
N GLU A 203 -7.97 21.37 -6.01
CA GLU A 203 -7.18 21.80 -7.18
C GLU A 203 -7.31 23.30 -7.46
N SER A 204 -8.47 23.90 -7.17
CA SER A 204 -8.66 25.34 -7.34
C SER A 204 -7.90 26.19 -6.30
N GLY A 205 -7.49 25.59 -5.18
CA GLY A 205 -6.88 26.29 -4.05
C GLY A 205 -7.83 27.21 -3.26
N ALA A 206 -9.08 27.36 -3.69
CA ALA A 206 -10.07 28.25 -3.08
C ALA A 206 -10.84 27.57 -1.95
N TYR A 207 -10.12 26.97 -0.99
CA TYR A 207 -10.74 26.25 0.12
C TYR A 207 -10.13 26.59 1.48
N GLU A 208 -10.93 26.38 2.52
CA GLU A 208 -10.49 26.39 3.91
C GLU A 208 -10.64 24.96 4.46
N TYR A 209 -9.55 24.41 5.00
CA TYR A 209 -9.57 23.11 5.66
C TYR A 209 -9.77 23.32 7.17
N VAL A 210 -10.75 22.62 7.73
CA VAL A 210 -11.06 22.64 9.16
C VAL A 210 -10.82 21.23 9.71
N ALA A 211 -9.73 21.10 10.47
CA ALA A 211 -9.45 19.93 11.29
C ALA A 211 -10.35 19.96 12.54
N ASP A 212 -10.87 18.80 12.96
CA ASP A 212 -11.70 18.70 14.16
C ASP A 212 -10.85 18.56 15.45
#